data_AF-A0A1Q7IQG2-F1
#
_entry.id   AF-A0A1Q7IQG2-F1
#
_cell.length_a   1.000
_cell.length_b   1.000
_cell.length_c   1.000
_cell.angle_alpha   90.00
_cell.angle_beta   90.00
_cell.angle_gamma   90.00
#
_symmetry.space_group_name_H-M   'P 1'
#
loop_
_entity.id
_entity.type
_entity.pdbx_description
1 polymer ?
#
loop_
_entity_poly.entity_id
_entity_poly.type
_entity_poly.pdbx_seq_one_letter_code
_entity_poly.pdbx_strand_id
1 'polypeptide(L)'
;MSLLPRLANMTSELPIKRVEAIFVGSPPAKQVARASGVSEVEIEGRILRCFVCGSFQPFLEALRGHEVVSLKSTPTHDARRRGV
;
A
#
# COMPACT_ATOMS: atom_id res chain seq x y z
N MET A 1 34.16 -13.11 18.08
CA MET A 1 33.76 -11.74 18.49
C MET A 1 32.61 -11.31 17.60
N SER A 2 31.40 -11.66 18.02
CA SER A 2 30.16 -11.46 17.26
C SER A 2 29.70 -10.02 17.42
N LEU A 3 29.83 -9.20 16.38
CA LEU A 3 29.07 -7.96 16.26
C LEU A 3 27.71 -8.32 15.67
N LEU A 4 26.78 -8.73 16.54
CA LEU A 4 25.37 -8.58 16.20
C LEU A 4 25.13 -7.07 16.06
N PRO A 5 24.64 -6.57 14.92
CA PRO A 5 24.15 -5.21 14.86
C PRO A 5 23.06 -5.13 15.93
N ARG A 6 23.32 -4.29 16.93
CA ARG A 6 22.31 -3.88 17.91
C ARG A 6 21.03 -3.58 17.14
N LEU A 7 19.89 -4.04 17.65
CA LEU A 7 18.58 -3.51 17.31
C LEU A 7 18.60 -1.99 17.54
N ALA A 8 19.14 -1.24 16.58
CA ALA A 8 18.81 0.15 16.42
C ALA A 8 17.36 0.10 15.97
N ASN A 9 16.44 0.35 16.91
CA ASN A 9 15.07 0.78 16.69
C ASN A 9 14.79 1.05 15.20
N MET A 10 14.38 0.02 14.45
CA MET A 10 14.10 0.12 13.01
C MET A 10 12.72 0.72 12.80
N THR A 11 12.46 1.87 13.42
CA THR A 11 11.43 2.80 12.95
C THR A 11 11.98 3.57 11.74
N SER A 12 12.57 2.85 10.78
CA SER A 12 12.60 3.35 9.41
C SER A 12 11.14 3.33 8.96
N GLU A 13 10.51 4.52 8.94
CA GLU A 13 9.16 4.69 8.42
C GLU A 13 9.06 3.93 7.10
N LEU A 14 8.24 2.88 7.08
CA LEU A 14 8.09 2.06 5.89
C LEU A 14 7.59 2.96 4.76
N PRO A 15 8.12 2.79 3.53
CA PRO A 15 7.72 3.62 2.42
C PRO A 15 6.22 3.49 2.19
N ILE A 16 5.51 4.62 2.24
CA ILE A 16 4.10 4.69 1.92
C ILE A 16 3.96 5.02 0.43
N LYS A 17 3.10 4.28 -0.26
CA LYS A 17 2.77 4.45 -1.67
C LYS A 17 1.28 4.64 -1.80
N ARG A 18 0.85 5.68 -2.52
CA ARG A 18 -0.53 5.77 -2.98
C ARG A 18 -0.69 4.87 -4.19
N VAL A 19 -1.71 4.04 -4.18
CA VAL A 19 -2.06 3.14 -5.27
C VAL A 19 -3.41 3.54 -5.86
N GLU A 20 -3.48 3.55 -7.17
CA GLU A 20 -4.74 3.65 -7.92
C GLU A 20 -4.83 2.44 -8.85
N ALA A 21 -5.91 1.69 -8.76
CA ALA A 21 -6.19 0.55 -9.61
C ALA A 21 -7.57 0.69 -10.26
N ILE A 22 -7.64 0.43 -11.56
CA ILE A 22 -8.88 0.44 -12.35
C ILE A 22 -9.23 -1.01 -12.70
N PHE A 23 -10.48 -1.39 -12.50
CA PHE A 23 -10.95 -2.77 -12.71
C PHE A 23 -11.94 -2.85 -13.87
N VAL A 24 -12.07 -4.03 -14.48
CA VAL A 24 -13.16 -4.30 -15.44
C VAL A 24 -14.51 -4.34 -14.71
N GLY A 25 -14.55 -4.99 -13.56
CA GLY A 25 -15.73 -5.12 -12.69
C GLY A 25 -15.61 -4.32 -11.39
N SER A 26 -16.44 -4.67 -10.40
CA SER A 26 -16.39 -4.05 -9.07
C SER A 26 -15.07 -4.39 -8.35
N PRO A 27 -14.36 -3.41 -7.79
CA PRO A 27 -13.12 -3.67 -7.08
C PRO A 27 -13.31 -4.49 -5.79
N PRO A 28 -12.33 -5.33 -5.40
CA PRO A 28 -12.39 -6.15 -4.18
C PRO A 28 -12.09 -5.35 -2.90
N ALA A 29 -12.88 -4.31 -2.63
CA ALA A 29 -12.62 -3.34 -1.57
C ALA A 29 -12.48 -3.98 -0.18
N LYS A 30 -13.33 -4.97 0.13
CA LYS A 30 -13.33 -5.65 1.43
C LYS A 30 -12.08 -6.51 1.64
N GLN A 31 -11.59 -7.15 0.59
CA GLN A 31 -10.37 -7.95 0.62
C GLN A 31 -9.16 -7.03 0.78
N VAL A 32 -9.12 -5.95 0.00
CA VAL A 32 -8.03 -4.96 0.04
C VAL A 32 -7.94 -4.27 1.40
N ALA A 33 -9.07 -3.89 2.00
CA ALA A 33 -9.09 -3.28 3.35
C ALA A 33 -8.63 -4.23 4.48
N ARG A 34 -8.56 -5.54 4.22
CA ARG A 34 -8.07 -6.55 5.17
C ARG A 34 -6.61 -6.93 4.91
N ALA A 35 -6.03 -6.50 3.79
CA ALA A 35 -4.66 -6.80 3.45
C ALA A 35 -3.70 -6.08 4.41
N SER A 36 -2.68 -6.80 4.88
CA SER A 36 -1.67 -6.22 5.76
C SER A 36 -0.93 -5.07 5.06
N GLY A 37 -0.73 -3.96 5.77
CA GLY A 37 -0.07 -2.78 5.23
C GLY A 37 -0.93 -1.92 4.31
N VAL A 38 -2.22 -2.20 4.15
CA VAL A 38 -3.14 -1.38 3.35
C VAL A 38 -4.02 -0.50 4.23
N SER A 39 -4.18 0.76 3.86
CA SER A 39 -5.05 1.73 4.55
C SER A 39 -5.79 2.65 3.57
N GLU A 40 -6.77 3.39 4.09
CA GLU A 40 -7.55 4.41 3.37
C GLU A 40 -8.08 3.90 2.01
N VAL A 41 -8.77 2.76 2.05
CA VAL A 41 -9.35 2.15 0.86
C VAL A 41 -10.61 2.92 0.46
N GLU A 42 -10.55 3.56 -0.70
CA GLU A 42 -11.63 4.33 -1.31
C GLU A 42 -12.04 3.70 -2.64
N ILE A 43 -13.34 3.70 -2.93
CA ILE A 43 -13.89 3.20 -4.18
C ILE A 43 -14.71 4.29 -4.86
N GLU A 44 -14.42 4.52 -6.14
CA GLU A 44 -15.18 5.38 -7.01
C GLU A 44 -15.51 4.62 -8.31
N GLY A 45 -16.68 4.01 -8.35
CA GLY A 45 -17.09 3.13 -9.46
C GLY A 45 -16.15 1.93 -9.60
N ARG A 46 -15.35 1.92 -10.68
CA ARG A 46 -14.37 0.86 -10.98
C ARG A 46 -12.95 1.19 -10.53
N ILE A 47 -12.78 2.32 -9.86
CA ILE A 47 -11.48 2.80 -9.39
C ILE A 47 -11.36 2.48 -7.90
N LEU A 48 -10.26 1.84 -7.51
CA LEU A 48 -9.84 1.67 -6.12
C LEU A 48 -8.62 2.53 -5.86
N ARG A 49 -8.66 3.29 -4.77
CA ARG A 49 -7.51 4.03 -4.23
C ARG A 49 -7.19 3.53 -2.83
N CYS A 50 -5.92 3.42 -2.51
CA CYS A 50 -5.47 3.08 -1.15
C CYS A 50 -4.02 3.53 -0.93
N PHE A 51 -3.58 3.42 0.33
CA PHE A 51 -2.16 3.47 0.67
C PHE A 51 -1.64 2.07 0.95
N VAL A 52 -0.43 1.80 0.46
CA VAL A 52 0.35 0.59 0.77
C VAL A 52 1.60 1.00 1.51
N CYS A 53 1.78 0.46 2.70
CA CYS A 53 2.92 0.66 3.57
C CYS A 53 3.80 -0.60 3.56
N GLY A 54 5.03 -0.47 3.10
CA GLY A 54 5.95 -1.61 2.96
C GLY A 54 5.73 -2.39 1.65
N SER A 55 5.49 -3.70 1.74
CA SER A 55 5.42 -4.58 0.57
C SER A 55 4.05 -4.55 -0.12
N PHE A 56 4.05 -4.68 -1.45
CA PHE A 56 2.83 -4.82 -2.26
C PHE A 56 2.22 -6.21 -2.22
N GLN A 57 2.93 -7.22 -1.72
CA GLN A 57 2.47 -8.62 -1.81
C GLN A 57 1.06 -8.82 -1.22
N PRO A 58 0.75 -8.41 0.02
CA PRO A 58 -0.60 -8.62 0.58
C PRO A 58 -1.69 -7.90 -0.23
N PHE A 59 -1.35 -6.72 -0.78
CA PHE A 59 -2.25 -5.98 -1.66
C PHE A 59 -2.52 -6.74 -2.96
N LEU A 60 -1.48 -7.24 -3.64
CA LEU A 60 -1.62 -8.00 -4.89
C LEU A 60 -2.39 -9.31 -4.68
N GLU A 61 -2.19 -9.98 -3.55
CA GLU A 61 -2.96 -11.17 -3.17
C GLU A 61 -4.45 -10.85 -2.98
N ALA A 62 -4.77 -9.69 -2.41
CA ALA A 62 -6.16 -9.24 -2.26
C ALA A 62 -6.85 -8.92 -3.61
N LEU A 63 -6.07 -8.64 -4.67
CA LEU A 63 -6.60 -8.45 -6.02
C LEU A 63 -6.86 -9.76 -6.76
N ARG A 64 -6.41 -10.90 -6.23
CA ARG A 64 -6.49 -12.20 -6.92
C ARG A 64 -7.92 -12.50 -7.36
N GLY A 65 -8.05 -12.92 -8.62
CA GLY A 65 -9.35 -13.24 -9.25
C GLY A 65 -10.11 -12.02 -9.77
N HIS A 66 -9.56 -10.81 -9.66
CA HIS A 66 -10.14 -9.59 -10.23
C HIS A 66 -9.25 -9.07 -11.35
N GLU A 67 -9.86 -8.73 -12.48
CA GLU A 67 -9.14 -8.19 -13.62
C GLU A 67 -8.85 -6.70 -13.42
N VAL A 68 -7.57 -6.33 -13.51
CA VAL A 68 -7.07 -4.97 -13.34
C VAL A 68 -6.66 -4.43 -14.71
N VAL A 69 -7.28 -3.32 -15.13
CA VAL A 69 -7.03 -2.62 -16.38
C VAL A 69 -5.79 -1.73 -16.28
N SER A 70 -5.60 -1.07 -15.13
CA SER A 70 -4.48 -0.17 -14.87
C SER A 70 -4.14 -0.22 -13.39
N LEU A 71 -2.84 -0.19 -13.08
CA LEU A 71 -2.32 -0.10 -11.72
C LEU A 71 -1.20 0.93 -11.69
N LYS A 72 -1.36 1.98 -10.89
CA LYS A 72 -0.39 3.05 -10.70
C LYS A 72 0.00 3.12 -9.23
N SER A 73 1.29 3.29 -8.98
CA SER A 73 1.86 3.48 -7.65
C SER A 73 2.72 4.74 -7.64
N THR A 74 2.39 5.66 -6.76
CA THR A 74 3.14 6.91 -6.57
C THR A 74 3.67 6.98 -5.14
N PRO A 75 4.97 7.28 -4.93
CA PRO A 75 5.48 7.59 -3.60
C PRO A 75 4.68 8.72 -2.96
N THR A 76 4.24 8.55 -1.72
CA THR A 76 3.77 9.70 -0.93
C THR A 76 4.99 10.43 -0.41
N HIS A 77 5.20 11.65 -0.89
CA HIS A 77 6.37 12.45 -0.53
C HIS A 77 6.17 13.15 0.83
N ASP A 78 5.69 12.44 1.86
CA ASP A 78 5.39 13.02 3.17
C ASP A 78 6.08 12.29 4.32
N ALA A 79 7.34 12.67 4.55
CA ALA A 79 8.08 12.46 5.80
C ALA A 79 9.20 13.50 6.02
N ARG A 80 9.15 14.68 5.36
CA ARG A 80 10.21 15.71 5.51
C ARG A 80 9.75 17.14 5.76
N ARG A 81 8.45 17.43 5.85
CA ARG A 81 7.98 18.80 6.12
C ARG A 81 6.80 18.85 7.09
N ARG A 82 7.04 18.46 8.33
CA ARG A 82 6.31 19.03 9.48
C ARG A 82 7.31 19.29 10.60
N GLY A 83 8.12 20.31 10.36
CA GLY A 83 8.93 21.01 11.34
C GLY A 83 8.86 22.49 10.98
N VAL A 84 7.77 23.12 11.42
CA VAL A 84 7.67 24.57 11.63
C VAL A 84 7.10 24.74 13.02
#